data_AF-A0A2D5IKZ2-F1
#
_entry.id   AF-A0A2D5IKZ2-F1
#
_cell.length_a   1.000
_cell.length_b   1.000
_cell.length_c   1.000
_cell.angle_alpha   90.00
_cell.angle_beta   90.00
_cell.angle_gamma   90.00
#
_symmetry.space_group_name_H-M   'P 1'
#
loop_
_entity.id
_entity.type
_entity.pdbx_description
1 polymer ?
#
loop_
_entity_poly.entity_id
_entity_poly.type
_entity_poly.pdbx_seq_one_letter_code
_entity_poly.pdbx_strand_id
1 'polypeptide(L)'
;DVYNYGNMRRDFTYVDDLVQALTLLLPQAPTETPIANVADSLSPVAPFRVVNIGNNKPVELIDFISEIENSIGKPAVQNLMEMQAGDVPATWADTTLLEALTGYVPRTDIKTGVKAFVDCYQDYYG
;
A
#
# COMPACT_ATOMS: atom_id res chain seq x y z
N ASP A 1 -1.35 -18.02 10.74
CA ASP A 1 -1.08 -17.20 11.94
C ASP A 1 -1.52 -15.77 11.70
N VAL A 2 -1.99 -15.10 12.75
CA VAL A 2 -2.43 -13.71 12.73
C VAL A 2 -1.81 -13.02 13.95
N TYR A 3 -0.82 -12.17 13.73
CA TYR A 3 -0.05 -11.52 14.80
C TYR A 3 -0.78 -10.31 15.40
N ASN A 4 -0.33 -9.89 16.59
CA ASN A 4 -0.94 -8.82 17.39
C ASN A 4 -2.44 -9.03 17.63
N TYR A 5 -2.88 -10.29 17.71
CA TYR A 5 -4.27 -10.69 17.86
C TYR A 5 -5.23 -10.07 16.81
N GLY A 6 -4.71 -9.78 15.61
CA GLY A 6 -5.49 -9.17 14.52
C GLY A 6 -5.63 -7.64 14.60
N ASN A 7 -5.12 -6.99 15.65
CA ASN A 7 -5.24 -5.54 15.86
C ASN A 7 -4.19 -4.72 15.08
N MET A 8 -3.67 -5.25 13.98
CA MET A 8 -2.74 -4.54 13.11
C MET A 8 -3.48 -3.73 12.07
N ARG A 9 -3.01 -2.50 11.85
CA ARG A 9 -3.42 -1.68 10.71
C ARG A 9 -2.31 -1.61 9.67
N ARG A 10 -2.67 -1.77 8.41
CA ARG A 10 -1.72 -1.72 7.28
C ARG A 10 -2.30 -0.88 6.14
N ASP A 11 -1.42 -0.10 5.52
CA ASP A 11 -1.73 0.64 4.30
C ASP A 11 -1.46 -0.28 3.09
N PHE A 12 -2.50 -0.94 2.61
CA PHE A 12 -2.41 -1.86 1.48
C PHE A 12 -2.49 -1.08 0.17
N THR A 13 -1.51 -1.30 -0.71
CA THR A 13 -1.47 -0.72 -2.06
C THR A 13 -1.57 -1.85 -3.08
N TYR A 14 -2.56 -1.78 -3.97
CA TYR A 14 -2.71 -2.77 -5.02
C TYR A 14 -1.56 -2.67 -6.04
N VAL A 15 -1.15 -3.82 -6.60
CA VAL A 15 0.03 -3.88 -7.47
C VAL A 15 -0.12 -3.03 -8.73
N ASP A 16 -1.32 -2.95 -9.33
CA ASP A 16 -1.54 -2.11 -10.51
C ASP A 16 -1.44 -0.61 -10.15
N ASP A 17 -1.90 -0.22 -8.96
CA ASP A 17 -1.74 1.15 -8.49
C ASP A 17 -0.26 1.50 -8.28
N LEU A 18 0.54 0.55 -7.78
CA LEU A 18 1.99 0.70 -7.63
C LEU A 18 2.67 0.86 -9.00
N VAL A 19 2.34 0.00 -9.96
CA VAL A 19 2.89 0.07 -11.32
C VAL A 19 2.50 1.38 -12.02
N GLN A 20 1.25 1.83 -11.85
CA GLN A 20 0.77 3.10 -12.37
C GLN A 20 1.53 4.28 -11.76
N ALA A 21 1.71 4.31 -10.43
CA ALA A 21 2.47 5.35 -9.74
C ALA A 21 3.92 5.38 -10.21
N LEU A 22 4.59 4.23 -10.34
CA LEU A 22 5.95 4.14 -10.87
C LEU A 22 6.04 4.68 -12.30
N THR A 23 5.10 4.30 -13.17
CA THR A 23 5.06 4.76 -14.56
C THR A 23 4.92 6.28 -14.66
N LEU A 24 4.11 6.88 -13.78
CA LEU A 24 3.92 8.33 -13.71
C LEU A 24 5.13 9.06 -13.10
N LEU A 25 5.90 8.40 -12.23
CA LEU A 25 7.14 8.94 -11.66
C LEU A 25 8.33 8.91 -12.63
N LEU A 26 8.36 7.98 -13.59
CA LEU A 26 9.45 7.87 -14.57
C LEU A 26 9.83 9.21 -15.27
N PRO A 27 8.88 10.01 -15.79
CA PRO A 27 9.19 11.31 -16.39
C PRO A 27 9.47 12.42 -15.35
N GLN A 28 9.28 12.18 -14.06
CA GLN A 28 9.42 13.16 -12.97
C GLN A 28 10.82 13.13 -12.34
N ALA A 29 11.86 13.02 -13.18
CA ALA A 29 13.24 13.05 -12.71
C ALA A 29 13.49 14.31 -11.86
N PRO A 30 14.15 14.20 -10.69
CA PRO A 30 14.33 15.35 -9.82
C PRO A 30 15.09 16.49 -10.51
N THR A 31 14.55 17.69 -10.39
CA THR A 31 15.22 18.93 -10.80
C THR A 31 15.83 19.62 -9.57
N GLU A 32 16.60 20.70 -9.76
CA GLU A 32 17.14 21.49 -8.64
C GLU A 32 16.08 22.34 -7.92
N THR A 33 14.83 22.32 -8.40
CA THR A 33 13.74 23.13 -7.84
C THR A 33 12.76 22.24 -7.06
N PRO A 34 12.52 22.53 -5.76
CA PRO A 34 11.54 21.78 -4.99
C PRO A 34 10.11 22.13 -5.44
N ILE A 35 9.19 21.19 -5.25
CA ILE A 35 7.77 21.42 -5.48
C ILE A 35 7.21 22.35 -4.38
N ALA A 36 6.56 23.43 -4.79
CA ALA A 36 5.98 24.40 -3.87
C ALA A 36 4.76 23.82 -3.13
N ASN A 37 4.52 24.31 -1.91
CA ASN A 37 3.35 24.01 -1.08
C ASN A 37 3.23 22.53 -0.62
N VAL A 38 4.30 21.75 -0.71
CA VAL A 38 4.37 20.39 -0.15
C VAL A 38 5.73 20.15 0.52
N ALA A 39 5.80 19.15 1.41
CA ALA A 39 7.08 18.67 1.91
C ALA A 39 7.80 17.87 0.81
N ASP A 40 8.76 18.51 0.13
CA ASP A 40 9.56 17.87 -0.90
C ASP A 40 10.84 17.26 -0.29
N SER A 41 11.13 16.01 -0.65
CA SER A 41 12.31 15.27 -0.22
C SER A 41 13.53 15.51 -1.11
N LEU A 42 13.47 16.51 -2.00
CA LEU A 42 14.58 16.89 -2.88
C LEU A 42 15.88 17.10 -2.09
N SER A 43 16.90 16.34 -2.47
CA SER A 43 18.22 16.42 -1.86
C SER A 43 18.89 17.77 -2.17
N PRO A 44 19.54 18.41 -1.17
CA PRO A 44 20.22 19.69 -1.37
C PRO A 44 21.56 19.57 -2.11
N VAL A 45 22.06 18.35 -2.36
CA VAL A 45 23.41 18.09 -2.91
C VAL A 45 23.40 17.32 -4.23
N ALA A 46 22.26 16.78 -4.65
CA ALA A 46 22.11 16.03 -5.90
C ALA A 46 20.64 15.95 -6.33
N PRO A 47 20.31 15.76 -7.62
CA PRO A 47 18.94 15.59 -8.10
C PRO A 47 18.38 14.21 -7.69
N PHE A 48 17.92 14.12 -6.45
CA PHE A 48 17.39 12.90 -5.83
C PHE A 48 16.17 13.22 -4.96
N ARG A 49 15.17 12.35 -4.97
CA ARG A 49 13.96 12.42 -4.12
C ARG A 49 13.62 11.05 -3.55
N VAL A 50 13.03 11.04 -2.36
CA VAL A 50 12.35 9.89 -1.75
C VAL A 50 10.84 10.12 -1.83
N VAL A 51 10.11 9.23 -2.49
CA VAL A 51 8.65 9.36 -2.66
C VAL A 51 7.99 8.13 -2.07
N ASN A 52 7.08 8.32 -1.11
CA ASN A 52 6.24 7.24 -0.61
C ASN A 52 5.12 6.96 -1.61
N ILE A 53 4.85 5.68 -1.86
CA ILE A 53 3.70 5.23 -2.63
C ILE A 53 2.82 4.43 -1.68
N GLY A 54 1.55 4.84 -1.55
CA GLY A 54 0.59 4.19 -0.66
C GLY A 54 -0.86 4.60 -0.97
N ASN A 55 -1.83 3.91 -0.38
CA ASN A 55 -3.25 4.25 -0.51
C ASN A 55 -3.69 5.28 0.56
N ASN A 56 -2.82 5.55 1.55
CA ASN A 56 -3.05 6.47 2.67
C ASN A 56 -4.35 6.16 3.43
N LYS A 57 -4.78 4.90 3.39
CA LYS A 57 -5.99 4.38 4.04
C LYS A 57 -5.62 3.10 4.77
N PRO A 58 -5.14 3.20 6.02
CA PRO A 58 -4.84 2.02 6.83
C PRO A 58 -6.12 1.20 7.06
N VAL A 59 -6.04 -0.11 6.86
CA VAL A 59 -7.14 -1.04 7.12
C VAL A 59 -6.72 -2.07 8.16
N GLU A 60 -7.68 -2.52 8.95
CA GLU A 60 -7.48 -3.59 9.93
C GLU A 60 -7.15 -4.90 9.23
N LEU A 61 -6.22 -5.66 9.79
CA LEU A 61 -5.81 -6.95 9.24
C LEU A 61 -6.97 -7.95 9.19
N ILE A 62 -7.89 -7.88 10.16
CA ILE A 62 -9.09 -8.72 10.19
C ILE A 62 -9.99 -8.44 8.98
N ASP A 63 -10.19 -7.18 8.60
CA ASP A 63 -11.02 -6.83 7.44
C ASP A 63 -10.39 -7.39 6.15
N PHE A 64 -9.06 -7.31 6.03
CA PHE A 64 -8.33 -7.90 4.91
C PHE A 64 -8.52 -9.43 4.83
N ILE A 65 -8.42 -10.13 5.97
CA ILE A 65 -8.65 -11.58 6.03
C ILE A 65 -10.09 -11.91 5.65
N SER A 66 -11.07 -11.15 6.14
CA SER A 66 -12.47 -11.36 5.82
C SER A 66 -12.76 -11.18 4.32
N GLU A 67 -12.11 -10.24 3.63
CA GLU A 67 -12.24 -10.12 2.17
C GLU A 67 -11.65 -11.33 1.41
N ILE A 68 -10.59 -11.96 1.94
CA ILE A 68 -10.05 -13.21 1.38
C ILE A 68 -11.06 -14.35 1.59
N GLU A 69 -11.58 -14.51 2.81
CA GLU A 69 -12.58 -15.54 3.15
C GLU A 69 -13.83 -15.41 2.28
N ASN A 70 -14.31 -14.18 2.07
CA ASN A 70 -15.44 -13.87 1.20
C ASN A 70 -15.16 -14.24 -0.26
N SER A 71 -13.97 -13.91 -0.77
CA SER A 71 -13.58 -14.20 -2.14
C SER A 71 -13.41 -15.71 -2.40
N ILE A 72 -12.92 -16.46 -1.41
CA ILE A 72 -12.74 -17.92 -1.49
C ILE A 72 -14.03 -18.68 -1.15
N GLY A 73 -14.93 -18.07 -0.38
CA GLY A 73 -16.15 -18.70 0.15
C GLY A 73 -15.88 -19.68 1.29
N LYS A 74 -14.75 -19.54 2.01
CA LYS A 74 -14.37 -20.43 3.11
C LYS A 74 -13.70 -19.65 4.24
N PRO A 75 -14.08 -19.87 5.51
CA PRO A 75 -13.41 -19.25 6.64
C PRO A 75 -12.01 -19.85 6.85
N ALA A 76 -11.06 -19.03 7.25
CA ALA A 76 -9.72 -19.45 7.62
C ALA A 76 -9.69 -19.97 9.07
N VAL A 77 -8.86 -20.99 9.33
CA VAL A 77 -8.55 -21.37 10.70
C VAL A 77 -7.49 -20.41 11.22
N GLN A 78 -7.91 -19.43 12.02
CA GLN A 78 -7.03 -18.40 12.54
C GLN A 78 -6.28 -18.87 13.80
N ASN A 79 -4.96 -18.69 13.80
CA ASN A 79 -4.11 -18.86 14.97
C ASN A 79 -3.65 -17.47 15.42
N LEU A 80 -4.30 -16.92 16.44
CA LEU A 80 -4.01 -15.58 16.97
C LEU A 80 -2.77 -15.61 17.85
N MET A 81 -1.80 -14.75 17.54
CA MET A 81 -0.50 -14.71 18.19
C MET A 81 -0.18 -13.31 18.73
N GLU A 82 0.74 -13.25 19.69
CA GLU A 82 1.33 -12.01 20.17
C GLU A 82 2.03 -11.24 19.03
N MET A 83 2.26 -9.95 19.24
CA MET A 83 2.99 -9.12 18.29
C MET A 83 4.46 -9.57 18.20
N GLN A 84 5.01 -9.68 16.99
CA GLN A 84 6.41 -10.02 16.83
C GLN A 84 7.31 -8.84 17.16
N ALA A 85 8.50 -9.12 17.69
CA ALA A 85 9.51 -8.10 17.91
C ALA A 85 9.95 -7.50 16.55
N GLY A 86 9.81 -6.18 16.40
CA GLY A 86 10.12 -5.46 15.16
C GLY A 86 8.90 -5.08 14.32
N ASP A 87 7.71 -5.61 14.63
CA ASP A 87 6.48 -5.12 14.03
C ASP A 87 6.11 -3.73 14.57
N VAL A 88 5.36 -2.98 13.77
CA VAL A 88 4.69 -1.75 14.18
C VAL A 88 3.17 -1.94 14.17
N PRO A 89 2.42 -1.34 15.12
CA PRO A 89 0.97 -1.55 15.21
C PRO A 89 0.20 -0.98 14.00
N ALA A 90 0.67 0.15 13.46
CA ALA A 90 0.06 0.84 12.35
C ALA A 90 1.12 1.46 11.44
N THR A 91 0.85 1.49 10.13
CA THR A 91 1.64 2.18 9.11
C THR A 91 0.70 2.95 8.19
N TRP A 92 1.16 4.10 7.71
CA TRP A 92 0.49 4.88 6.67
C TRP A 92 1.55 5.61 5.85
N ALA A 93 1.29 5.75 4.55
CA ALA A 93 2.15 6.53 3.66
C ALA A 93 1.64 7.97 3.55
N ASP A 94 2.48 8.96 3.83
CA ASP A 94 2.23 10.33 3.37
C ASP A 94 2.52 10.40 1.86
N THR A 95 1.46 10.52 1.07
CA THR A 95 1.49 10.54 -0.40
C THR A 95 1.38 11.93 -0.99
N THR A 96 1.47 12.99 -0.18
CA THR A 96 1.34 14.38 -0.65
C THR A 96 2.35 14.71 -1.75
N LEU A 97 3.60 14.24 -1.63
CA LEU A 97 4.62 14.46 -2.65
C LEU A 97 4.36 13.66 -3.94
N LEU A 98 3.83 12.44 -3.83
CA LEU A 98 3.44 11.63 -4.98
C LEU A 98 2.34 12.35 -5.79
N GLU A 99 1.30 12.81 -5.11
CA GLU A 99 0.19 13.54 -5.72
C GLU A 99 0.68 14.84 -6.39
N ALA A 100 1.55 15.59 -5.73
CA ALA A 100 2.06 16.83 -6.29
C ALA A 100 2.94 16.63 -7.54
N LEU A 101 3.68 15.52 -7.61
CA LEU A 101 4.53 15.19 -8.76
C LEU A 101 3.73 14.59 -9.93
N THR A 102 2.69 13.82 -9.65
CA THR A 102 2.05 12.95 -10.65
C THR A 102 0.57 13.22 -10.88
N GLY A 103 -0.08 13.97 -9.99
CA GLY A 103 -1.54 14.11 -9.94
C GLY A 103 -2.26 12.81 -9.56
N TYR A 104 -1.54 11.81 -9.04
CA TYR A 104 -2.05 10.48 -8.81
C TYR A 104 -1.86 10.03 -7.37
N VAL A 105 -2.88 9.35 -6.85
CA VAL A 105 -2.85 8.61 -5.59
C VAL A 105 -3.47 7.24 -5.87
N PRO A 106 -2.85 6.13 -5.42
CA PRO A 106 -3.49 4.82 -5.38
C PRO A 106 -4.90 4.89 -4.79
N ARG A 107 -5.84 4.13 -5.36
CA ARG A 107 -7.27 4.29 -5.03
C ARG A 107 -8.04 2.97 -5.00
N THR A 108 -7.38 1.86 -5.31
CA THR A 108 -8.02 0.54 -5.26
C THR A 108 -8.36 0.21 -3.82
N ASP A 109 -9.64 -0.06 -3.54
CA ASP A 109 -10.06 -0.52 -2.23
C ASP A 109 -9.67 -2.00 -2.01
N ILE A 110 -9.60 -2.41 -0.74
CA ILE A 110 -9.13 -3.76 -0.38
C ILE A 110 -10.05 -4.84 -0.95
N LYS A 111 -11.36 -4.64 -0.93
CA LYS A 111 -12.31 -5.61 -1.48
C LYS A 111 -12.02 -5.91 -2.95
N THR A 112 -11.81 -4.86 -3.74
CA THR A 112 -11.49 -4.97 -5.17
C THR A 112 -10.13 -5.61 -5.38
N GLY A 113 -9.10 -5.13 -4.66
CA GLY A 113 -7.73 -5.64 -4.80
C GLY A 113 -7.58 -7.10 -4.37
N VAL A 114 -8.20 -7.48 -3.24
CA VAL A 114 -8.19 -8.86 -2.73
C VAL A 114 -8.94 -9.78 -3.67
N LYS A 115 -10.13 -9.39 -4.15
CA LYS A 115 -10.86 -10.20 -5.12
C LYS A 115 -10.03 -10.45 -6.38
N ALA A 116 -9.46 -9.40 -6.96
CA ALA A 116 -8.63 -9.52 -8.16
C ALA A 116 -7.40 -10.41 -7.93
N PHE A 117 -6.79 -10.31 -6.75
CA PHE A 117 -5.68 -11.19 -6.37
C PHE A 117 -6.11 -12.67 -6.25
N VAL A 118 -7.23 -12.94 -5.57
CA VAL A 118 -7.75 -14.30 -5.39
C VAL A 118 -8.12 -14.92 -6.74
N ASP A 119 -8.80 -14.17 -7.60
CA ASP A 119 -9.16 -14.61 -8.96
C ASP A 119 -7.89 -14.96 -9.75
N CYS A 120 -6.89 -14.07 -9.77
CA CYS A 120 -5.60 -14.31 -10.44
C CYS A 120 -4.88 -15.56 -9.91
N TYR A 121 -4.87 -15.75 -8.58
CA TYR A 121 -4.25 -16.92 -7.96
C TYR A 121 -4.96 -18.23 -8.34
N GLN A 122 -6.30 -18.23 -8.33
CA GLN A 122 -7.11 -19.38 -8.75
C GLN A 122 -6.96 -19.68 -10.22
N ASP A 123 -6.92 -18.67 -11.09
CA ASP A 123 -6.71 -18.87 -12.53
C ASP A 123 -5.33 -19.48 -12.84
N TYR A 124 -4.30 -19.13 -12.05
CA TYR A 124 -2.94 -19.62 -12.26
C TYR A 124 -2.70 -21.04 -11.68
N TYR A 125 -3.29 -21.36 -10.53
CA TYR A 125 -3.03 -22.61 -9.79
C TYR A 125 -4.19 -23.60 -9.72
N GLY A 126 -5.40 -23.19 -10.09
CA GLY A 126 -6.66 -23.92 -9.89
C GLY A 126 -7.00 -24.95 -10.96
#